data_AF-A0A957T597-F1
#
_entry.id   AF-A0A957T597-F1
#
_cell.length_a   1.000
_cell.length_b   1.000
_cell.length_c   1.000
_cell.angle_alpha   90.00
_cell.angle_beta   90.00
_cell.angle_gamma   90.00
#
_symmetry.space_group_name_H-M   'P 1'
#
loop_
_entity.id
_entity.type
_entity.pdbx_description
1 polymer ?
#
loop_
_entity_poly.entity_id
_entity_poly.type
_entity_poly.pdbx_seq_one_letter_code
_entity_poly.pdbx_strand_id
1 'polypeptide(L)'
;MMNLSFLGLPDWMPHIETIDDASLFVALVREHHDRVRSIDEDRSEGYALLQLYRDFLSGNYTAPFFAFLGSYSSYLMSAINRSNYFVKPFSETNLRRLFEMTEPKLTPILENEGFRSIAYAIRMSTIVPLYRGKSASYETRFGLGQELLRHAQYNNEFVQALSKFIHAYNDETTRVQRRTGKQFRSLVTMDAVEKIVQLIDEYDSKTICNLLVAFGYARDQRAKEGVEAEEILQEIDSEATV
;
A
#
# COMPACT_ATOMS: atom_id res chain seq x y z
N MET A 1 -34.97 -7.50 -8.72
CA MET A 1 -34.92 -8.17 -7.40
C MET A 1 -33.85 -9.24 -7.47
N MET A 2 -32.74 -9.05 -6.77
CA MET A 2 -31.64 -10.02 -6.75
C MET A 2 -31.74 -10.82 -5.45
N ASN A 3 -31.73 -12.14 -5.59
CA ASN A 3 -31.88 -13.11 -4.52
C ASN A 3 -30.69 -12.97 -3.56
N LEU A 4 -30.94 -12.63 -2.30
CA LEU A 4 -29.96 -12.59 -1.20
C LEU A 4 -29.54 -14.00 -0.73
N SER A 5 -29.89 -15.03 -1.50
CA SER A 5 -29.69 -16.44 -1.13
C SER A 5 -28.31 -16.92 -1.57
N PHE A 6 -27.47 -17.17 -0.57
CA PHE A 6 -26.15 -17.80 -0.64
C PHE A 6 -25.08 -17.04 -1.43
N LEU A 7 -24.58 -15.95 -0.85
CA LEU A 7 -23.13 -15.75 -0.93
C LEU A 7 -22.51 -16.95 -0.21
N GLY A 8 -22.04 -17.94 -0.96
CA GLY A 8 -21.14 -18.96 -0.42
C GLY A 8 -19.99 -18.26 0.30
N LEU A 9 -19.44 -18.90 1.33
CA LEU A 9 -18.20 -18.39 1.91
C LEU A 9 -17.18 -18.31 0.77
N PRO A 10 -16.58 -17.14 0.51
CA PRO A 10 -15.70 -16.99 -0.63
C PRO A 10 -14.54 -17.99 -0.53
N ASP A 11 -14.03 -18.48 -1.66
CA ASP A 11 -12.92 -19.44 -1.68
C ASP A 11 -11.62 -18.87 -1.09
N TRP A 12 -11.53 -17.53 -0.96
CA TRP A 12 -10.45 -16.86 -0.25
C TRP A 12 -10.60 -16.92 1.28
N MET A 13 -11.71 -17.44 1.81
CA MET A 13 -11.84 -17.68 3.23
C MET A 13 -10.85 -18.78 3.64
N PRO A 14 -9.95 -18.49 4.59
CA PRO A 14 -8.97 -19.48 5.05
C PRO A 14 -9.65 -20.68 5.69
N HIS A 15 -8.94 -21.81 5.66
CA HIS A 15 -9.27 -22.90 6.57
C HIS A 15 -8.97 -22.45 8.01
N ILE A 16 -10.00 -22.38 8.84
CA ILE A 16 -9.87 -21.96 10.25
C ILE A 16 -9.68 -23.24 11.07
N GLU A 17 -8.46 -23.47 11.54
CA GLU A 17 -8.11 -24.64 12.37
C GLU A 17 -8.04 -24.27 13.86
N THR A 18 -7.71 -23.01 14.17
CA THR A 18 -7.48 -22.54 15.54
C THR A 18 -8.30 -21.31 15.91
N ILE A 19 -8.38 -21.00 17.20
CA ILE A 19 -9.00 -19.77 17.72
C ILE A 19 -8.24 -18.52 17.24
N ASP A 20 -6.92 -18.64 17.07
CA ASP A 20 -6.09 -17.55 16.56
C ASP A 20 -6.42 -17.26 15.10
N ASP A 21 -6.63 -18.29 14.27
CA ASP A 21 -7.07 -18.14 12.88
C ASP A 21 -8.44 -17.46 12.81
N ALA A 22 -9.38 -17.85 13.69
CA ALA A 22 -10.70 -17.23 13.75
C ALA A 22 -10.61 -15.75 14.15
N SER A 23 -9.79 -15.43 15.15
CA SER A 23 -9.59 -14.06 15.63
C SER A 23 -8.94 -13.19 14.55
N LEU A 24 -7.95 -13.73 13.85
CA LEU A 24 -7.31 -13.09 12.71
C LEU A 24 -8.30 -12.84 11.58
N PHE A 25 -9.09 -13.85 11.20
CA PHE A 25 -10.08 -13.72 10.14
C PHE A 25 -11.14 -12.66 10.47
N VAL A 26 -11.60 -12.61 11.73
CA VAL A 26 -12.51 -11.56 12.20
C VAL A 26 -11.86 -10.17 12.07
N ALA A 27 -10.57 -10.02 12.38
CA ALA A 27 -9.85 -8.76 12.19
C ALA A 27 -9.76 -8.36 10.70
N LEU A 28 -9.48 -9.31 9.80
CA LEU A 28 -9.47 -9.07 8.35
C LEU A 28 -10.84 -8.59 7.85
N VAL A 29 -11.91 -9.31 8.19
CA VAL A 29 -13.29 -8.98 7.76
C VAL A 29 -13.71 -7.62 8.30
N ARG A 30 -13.39 -7.31 9.57
CA ARG A 30 -13.69 -6.00 10.17
C ARG A 30 -12.97 -4.88 9.46
N GLU A 31 -11.68 -5.04 9.17
CA GLU A 31 -10.95 -4.03 8.41
C GLU A 31 -11.59 -3.81 7.04
N HIS A 32 -11.80 -4.89 6.28
CA HIS A 32 -12.41 -4.81 4.95
C HIS A 32 -13.77 -4.09 4.99
N HIS A 33 -14.64 -4.45 5.93
CA HIS A 33 -15.92 -3.79 6.15
C HIS A 33 -15.74 -2.28 6.43
N ASP A 34 -14.81 -1.91 7.31
CA ASP A 34 -14.54 -0.51 7.63
C ASP A 34 -14.03 0.29 6.43
N ARG A 35 -13.17 -0.31 5.59
CA ARG A 35 -12.64 0.32 4.37
C ARG A 35 -13.74 0.53 3.35
N VAL A 36 -14.52 -0.51 3.07
CA VAL A 36 -15.59 -0.51 2.06
C VAL A 36 -16.72 0.44 2.46
N ARG A 37 -17.11 0.45 3.74
CA ARG A 37 -18.15 1.36 4.25
C ARG A 37 -17.77 2.84 4.15
N SER A 38 -16.48 3.17 4.06
CA SER A 38 -16.01 4.55 3.89
C SER A 38 -16.04 5.05 2.43
N ILE A 39 -16.43 4.19 1.49
CA ILE A 39 -16.51 4.52 0.07
C ILE A 39 -17.85 5.19 -0.24
N ASP A 40 -17.79 6.36 -0.87
CA ASP A 40 -18.94 7.15 -1.29
C ASP A 40 -19.53 6.57 -2.60
N GLU A 41 -20.62 5.80 -2.49
CA GLU A 41 -21.26 5.11 -3.62
C GLU A 41 -21.98 6.05 -4.59
N ASP A 42 -22.32 7.28 -4.17
CA ASP A 42 -23.01 8.27 -5.01
C ASP A 42 -22.07 8.83 -6.10
N ARG A 43 -20.76 8.63 -5.95
CA ARG A 43 -19.75 9.02 -6.94
C ARG A 43 -19.40 7.84 -7.84
N SER A 44 -19.19 8.11 -9.12
CA SER A 44 -18.80 7.09 -10.11
C SER A 44 -17.52 6.32 -9.73
N GLU A 45 -16.54 7.00 -9.12
CA GLU A 45 -15.30 6.38 -8.63
C GLU A 45 -15.58 5.38 -7.49
N GLY A 46 -16.43 5.76 -6.53
CA GLY A 46 -16.79 4.89 -5.42
C GLY A 46 -17.64 3.71 -5.85
N TYR A 47 -18.62 3.93 -6.74
CA TYR A 47 -19.38 2.85 -7.36
C TYR A 47 -18.48 1.82 -8.05
N ALA A 48 -17.50 2.27 -8.85
CA ALA A 48 -16.56 1.39 -9.54
C ALA A 48 -15.69 0.58 -8.56
N LEU A 49 -15.24 1.18 -7.46
CA LEU A 49 -14.52 0.48 -6.38
C LEU A 49 -15.38 -0.61 -5.75
N LEU A 50 -16.63 -0.30 -5.42
CA LEU A 50 -17.55 -1.26 -4.80
C LEU A 50 -17.88 -2.42 -5.76
N GLN A 51 -17.94 -2.15 -7.07
CA GLN A 51 -18.10 -3.20 -8.07
C GLN A 51 -16.88 -4.14 -8.09
N LEU A 52 -15.65 -3.61 -8.14
CA LEU A 52 -14.42 -4.42 -8.07
C LEU A 52 -14.36 -5.26 -6.79
N TYR A 53 -14.74 -4.66 -5.66
CA TYR A 53 -14.77 -5.34 -4.38
C TYR A 53 -15.82 -6.45 -4.34
N ARG A 54 -17.01 -6.21 -4.91
CA ARG A 54 -18.06 -7.23 -5.05
C ARG A 54 -17.59 -8.39 -5.93
N ASP A 55 -16.91 -8.10 -7.04
CA ASP A 55 -16.38 -9.11 -7.96
C ASP A 55 -15.31 -9.96 -7.26
N PHE A 56 -14.50 -9.36 -6.39
CA PHE A 56 -13.59 -10.10 -5.51
C PHE A 56 -14.33 -11.00 -4.52
N LEU A 57 -15.37 -10.49 -3.84
CA LEU A 57 -16.14 -11.28 -2.87
C LEU A 57 -16.88 -12.46 -3.51
N SER A 58 -17.38 -12.27 -4.74
CA SER A 58 -18.21 -13.23 -5.45
C SER A 58 -17.39 -14.14 -6.38
N GLY A 59 -16.12 -13.82 -6.59
CA GLY A 59 -15.22 -14.51 -7.50
C GLY A 59 -14.25 -15.42 -6.76
N ASN A 60 -13.67 -16.36 -7.51
CA ASN A 60 -12.73 -17.36 -6.98
C ASN A 60 -11.28 -17.03 -7.38
N TYR A 61 -10.96 -15.74 -7.56
CA TYR A 61 -9.64 -15.27 -7.96
C TYR A 61 -9.35 -13.84 -7.48
N THR A 62 -8.06 -13.50 -7.33
CA THR A 62 -7.58 -12.29 -6.64
C THR A 62 -7.44 -11.05 -7.54
N ALA A 63 -7.58 -11.19 -8.85
CA ALA A 63 -7.37 -10.07 -9.78
C ALA A 63 -8.31 -8.85 -9.55
N PRO A 64 -9.62 -9.01 -9.24
CA PRO A 64 -10.48 -7.87 -8.93
C PRO A 64 -10.05 -7.16 -7.64
N PHE A 65 -9.46 -7.89 -6.69
CA PHE A 65 -8.93 -7.31 -5.47
C PHE A 65 -7.67 -6.48 -5.71
N PHE A 66 -6.75 -6.94 -6.57
CA PHE A 66 -5.61 -6.12 -6.97
C PHE A 66 -6.04 -4.83 -7.68
N ALA A 67 -7.02 -4.93 -8.59
CA ALA A 67 -7.60 -3.75 -9.24
C ALA A 67 -8.25 -2.81 -8.20
N PHE A 68 -9.00 -3.37 -7.25
CA PHE A 68 -9.59 -2.62 -6.14
C PHE A 68 -8.51 -1.89 -5.33
N LEU A 69 -7.44 -2.57 -4.88
CA LEU A 69 -6.36 -1.97 -4.10
C LEU A 69 -5.65 -0.85 -4.88
N GLY A 70 -5.39 -1.08 -6.18
CA GLY A 70 -4.82 -0.08 -7.07
C GLY A 70 -5.68 1.18 -7.19
N SER A 71 -6.98 1.04 -7.44
CA SER A 71 -7.91 2.18 -7.50
C SER A 71 -8.15 2.82 -6.13
N TYR A 72 -8.24 2.01 -5.07
CA TYR A 72 -8.47 2.46 -3.69
C TYR A 72 -7.30 3.32 -3.21
N SER A 73 -6.06 3.04 -3.65
CA SER A 73 -4.90 3.88 -3.36
C SER A 73 -5.10 5.34 -3.79
N SER A 74 -5.73 5.56 -4.95
CA SER A 74 -5.98 6.89 -5.51
C SER A 74 -7.15 7.57 -4.80
N TYR A 75 -8.22 6.81 -4.54
CA TYR A 75 -9.35 7.26 -3.72
C TYR A 75 -8.90 7.68 -2.31
N LEU A 76 -8.07 6.87 -1.66
CA LEU A 76 -7.49 7.13 -0.34
C LEU A 76 -6.66 8.42 -0.33
N MET A 77 -5.73 8.58 -1.27
CA MET A 77 -4.92 9.81 -1.36
C MET A 77 -5.81 11.05 -1.55
N SER A 78 -6.81 10.97 -2.43
CA SER A 78 -7.78 12.04 -2.67
C SER A 78 -8.56 12.39 -1.40
N ALA A 79 -9.04 11.37 -0.66
CA ALA A 79 -9.77 11.54 0.58
C ALA A 79 -8.89 12.20 1.66
N ILE A 80 -7.68 11.70 1.92
CA ILE A 80 -6.77 12.26 2.92
C ILE A 80 -6.39 13.70 2.57
N ASN A 81 -6.13 14.00 1.29
CA ASN A 81 -5.82 15.35 0.83
C ASN A 81 -6.98 16.33 1.03
N ARG A 82 -8.22 15.84 1.10
CA ARG A 82 -9.43 16.60 1.47
C ARG A 82 -9.76 16.53 2.96
N SER A 83 -8.83 16.05 3.79
CA SER A 83 -9.00 15.86 5.23
C SER A 83 -10.10 14.87 5.64
N ASN A 84 -10.50 13.96 4.73
CA ASN A 84 -11.44 12.87 5.03
C ASN A 84 -10.71 11.67 5.67
N TYR A 85 -10.15 11.87 6.86
CA TYR A 85 -9.34 10.86 7.56
C TYR A 85 -10.11 9.62 8.06
N PHE A 86 -11.43 9.61 7.91
CA PHE A 86 -12.25 8.42 8.14
C PHE A 86 -12.04 7.35 7.07
N VAL A 87 -11.60 7.72 5.86
CA VAL A 87 -11.08 6.79 4.85
C VAL A 87 -9.65 6.42 5.25
N LYS A 88 -9.39 5.14 5.44
CA LYS A 88 -8.13 4.64 6.02
C LYS A 88 -7.39 3.70 5.07
N PRO A 89 -6.05 3.61 5.14
CA PRO A 89 -5.29 2.59 4.44
C PRO A 89 -5.60 1.18 4.99
N PHE A 90 -5.43 0.16 4.16
CA PHE A 90 -5.36 -1.22 4.65
C PHE A 90 -4.12 -1.41 5.53
N SER A 91 -4.20 -2.33 6.49
CA SER A 91 -3.07 -2.74 7.31
C SER A 91 -2.09 -3.58 6.50
N GLU A 92 -0.79 -3.32 6.69
CA GLU A 92 0.28 -4.11 6.09
C GLU A 92 0.23 -5.54 6.63
N THR A 93 0.06 -5.67 7.95
CA THR A 93 -0.08 -6.96 8.63
C THR A 93 -1.27 -7.76 8.10
N ASN A 94 -2.45 -7.13 7.99
CA ASN A 94 -3.65 -7.82 7.51
C ASN A 94 -3.57 -8.22 6.05
N LEU A 95 -3.08 -7.35 5.16
CA LEU A 95 -2.88 -7.69 3.75
C LEU A 95 -1.90 -8.84 3.58
N ARG A 96 -0.78 -8.81 4.32
CA ARG A 96 0.19 -9.91 4.34
C ARG A 96 -0.48 -11.23 4.70
N ARG A 97 -1.21 -11.26 5.81
CA ARG A 97 -1.91 -12.46 6.27
C ARG A 97 -2.92 -12.96 5.24
N LEU A 98 -3.72 -12.06 4.67
CA LEU A 98 -4.68 -12.41 3.63
C LEU A 98 -3.98 -13.09 2.44
N PHE A 99 -2.88 -12.54 1.93
CA PHE A 99 -2.15 -13.13 0.81
C PHE A 99 -1.44 -14.43 1.18
N GLU A 100 -0.84 -14.54 2.37
CA GLU A 100 -0.24 -15.80 2.85
C GLU A 100 -1.28 -16.94 2.91
N MET A 101 -2.52 -16.62 3.29
CA MET A 101 -3.60 -17.59 3.46
C MET A 101 -4.28 -17.95 2.13
N THR A 102 -4.35 -17.02 1.18
CA THR A 102 -5.13 -17.17 -0.07
C THR A 102 -4.26 -17.45 -1.28
N GLU A 103 -3.03 -16.98 -1.29
CA GLU A 103 -2.07 -17.11 -2.38
C GLU A 103 -0.67 -17.46 -1.81
N PRO A 104 -0.47 -18.63 -1.17
CA PRO A 104 0.79 -18.99 -0.49
C PRO A 104 2.03 -18.90 -1.40
N LYS A 105 1.84 -19.03 -2.71
CA LYS A 105 2.91 -18.87 -3.73
C LYS A 105 3.51 -17.45 -3.74
N LEU A 106 2.82 -16.44 -3.20
CA LEU A 106 3.30 -15.06 -3.16
C LEU A 106 4.13 -14.77 -1.89
N THR A 107 4.12 -15.66 -0.89
CA THR A 107 4.87 -15.49 0.37
C THR A 107 6.35 -15.16 0.16
N PRO A 108 7.10 -15.81 -0.78
CA PRO A 108 8.49 -15.46 -1.04
C PRO A 108 8.70 -14.00 -1.45
N ILE A 109 7.74 -13.41 -2.19
CA ILE A 109 7.77 -11.99 -2.58
C ILE A 109 7.62 -11.12 -1.33
N LEU A 110 6.66 -11.46 -0.46
CA LEU A 110 6.32 -10.67 0.72
C LEU A 110 7.44 -10.69 1.78
N GLU A 111 8.21 -11.77 1.85
CA GLU A 111 9.37 -11.92 2.74
C GLU A 111 10.63 -11.28 2.17
N ASN A 112 10.70 -11.05 0.86
CA ASN A 112 11.85 -10.46 0.19
C ASN A 112 12.14 -9.04 0.68
N GLU A 113 13.37 -8.81 1.15
CA GLU A 113 13.79 -7.52 1.69
C GLU A 113 13.81 -6.40 0.64
N GLY A 114 14.14 -6.72 -0.61
CA GLY A 114 14.12 -5.77 -1.72
C GLY A 114 12.70 -5.27 -2.00
N PHE A 115 11.74 -6.19 -2.07
CA PHE A 115 10.32 -5.87 -2.19
C PHE A 115 9.85 -4.96 -1.04
N ARG A 116 10.14 -5.35 0.21
CA ARG A 116 9.74 -4.56 1.40
C ARG A 116 10.37 -3.17 1.41
N SER A 117 11.63 -3.04 1.02
CA SER A 117 12.35 -1.76 0.94
C SER A 117 11.70 -0.81 -0.07
N ILE A 118 11.32 -1.32 -1.26
CA ILE A 118 10.66 -0.51 -2.28
C ILE A 118 9.21 -0.16 -1.87
N ALA A 119 8.46 -1.10 -1.30
CA ALA A 119 7.12 -0.83 -0.77
C ALA A 119 7.17 0.27 0.30
N TYR A 120 8.16 0.23 1.20
CA TYR A 120 8.39 1.30 2.17
C TYR A 120 8.65 2.65 1.49
N ALA A 121 9.51 2.70 0.47
CA ALA A 121 9.81 3.94 -0.25
C ALA A 121 8.56 4.53 -0.93
N ILE A 122 7.72 3.68 -1.54
CA ILE A 122 6.42 4.09 -2.14
C ILE A 122 5.56 4.73 -1.07
N ARG A 123 5.43 4.10 0.10
CA ARG A 123 4.64 4.60 1.24
C ARG A 123 5.12 5.95 1.74
N MET A 124 6.43 6.09 1.91
CA MET A 124 7.08 7.33 2.35
C MET A 124 6.94 8.46 1.32
N SER A 125 6.69 8.13 0.04
CA SER A 125 6.51 9.12 -1.03
C SER A 125 5.05 9.45 -1.30
N THR A 126 4.09 8.72 -0.74
CA THR A 126 2.67 8.81 -1.08
C THR A 126 1.82 9.17 0.13
N ILE A 127 1.45 8.18 0.94
CA ILE A 127 0.48 8.36 2.03
C ILE A 127 1.09 9.04 3.25
N VAL A 128 2.37 8.76 3.59
CA VAL A 128 2.96 9.28 4.84
C VAL A 128 3.06 10.80 4.84
N PRO A 129 3.53 11.48 3.77
CA PRO A 129 3.54 12.93 3.71
C PRO A 129 2.15 13.57 3.83
N LEU A 130 1.10 12.92 3.29
CA LEU A 130 -0.27 13.42 3.37
C LEU A 130 -0.81 13.50 4.81
N TYR A 131 -0.41 12.57 5.67
CA TYR A 131 -0.76 12.63 7.09
C TYR A 131 0.02 13.71 7.86
N ARG A 132 1.20 14.10 7.38
CA ARG A 132 2.01 15.17 7.98
C ARG A 132 1.57 16.57 7.53
N GLY A 133 0.93 16.69 6.38
CA GLY A 133 0.42 17.97 5.86
C GLY A 133 1.55 18.94 5.48
N LYS A 134 1.35 20.24 5.74
CA LYS A 134 2.23 21.33 5.24
C LYS A 134 3.65 21.33 5.85
N SER A 135 3.89 20.59 6.93
CA SER A 135 5.21 20.42 7.56
C SER A 135 6.03 19.28 6.96
N ALA A 136 5.50 18.57 5.95
CA ALA A 136 6.25 17.53 5.27
C ALA A 136 7.49 18.12 4.58
N SER A 137 8.68 17.69 5.02
CA SER A 137 9.96 18.05 4.38
C SER A 137 10.14 17.47 2.97
N TYR A 138 9.15 16.74 2.48
CA TYR A 138 9.19 15.86 1.33
C TYR A 138 7.93 16.02 0.46
N GLU A 139 8.11 15.88 -0.84
CA GLU A 139 7.05 15.98 -1.83
C GLU A 139 6.14 14.75 -1.81
N THR A 140 4.83 14.99 -1.99
CA THR A 140 3.85 13.91 -2.17
C THR A 140 3.75 13.55 -3.65
N ARG A 141 4.01 12.28 -3.99
CA ARG A 141 3.94 11.77 -5.37
C ARG A 141 2.54 11.25 -5.68
N PHE A 142 1.65 12.15 -6.09
CA PHE A 142 0.33 11.77 -6.57
C PHE A 142 0.42 10.95 -7.86
N GLY A 143 -0.44 9.93 -7.98
CA GLY A 143 -0.53 9.11 -9.20
C GLY A 143 0.59 8.06 -9.37
N LEU A 144 1.55 7.96 -8.45
CA LEU A 144 2.66 7.00 -8.54
C LEU A 144 2.18 5.56 -8.75
N GLY A 145 1.19 5.09 -7.97
CA GLY A 145 0.64 3.75 -8.13
C GLY A 145 0.04 3.51 -9.53
N GLN A 146 -0.70 4.49 -10.07
CA GLN A 146 -1.28 4.40 -11.42
C GLN A 146 -0.22 4.44 -12.51
N GLU A 147 0.83 5.25 -12.34
CA GLU A 147 1.97 5.27 -13.24
C GLU A 147 2.66 3.90 -13.28
N LEU A 148 2.92 3.29 -12.13
CA LEU A 148 3.53 1.95 -12.06
C LEU A 148 2.63 0.90 -12.72
N LEU A 149 1.34 0.87 -12.38
CA LEU A 149 0.36 -0.07 -12.95
C LEU A 149 0.26 0.04 -14.48
N ARG A 150 0.37 1.25 -15.03
CA ARG A 150 0.34 1.46 -16.49
C ARG A 150 1.53 0.83 -17.21
N HIS A 151 2.70 0.78 -16.58
CA HIS A 151 3.91 0.19 -17.16
C HIS A 151 4.11 -1.28 -16.78
N ALA A 152 3.26 -1.84 -15.91
CA ALA A 152 3.35 -3.21 -15.43
C ALA A 152 3.01 -4.27 -16.48
N GLN A 153 2.58 -3.87 -17.67
CA GLN A 153 2.29 -4.80 -18.78
C GLN A 153 3.56 -5.42 -19.37
N TYR A 154 4.70 -4.71 -19.30
CA TYR A 154 5.96 -5.15 -19.87
C TYR A 154 7.10 -5.00 -18.86
N ASN A 155 7.85 -6.07 -18.62
CA ASN A 155 8.91 -6.10 -17.60
C ASN A 155 9.89 -4.93 -17.72
N ASN A 156 10.35 -4.63 -18.93
CA ASN A 156 11.30 -3.54 -19.17
C ASN A 156 10.72 -2.16 -18.88
N GLU A 157 9.44 -1.93 -19.23
CA GLU A 157 8.78 -0.65 -18.95
C GLU A 157 8.55 -0.47 -17.45
N PHE A 158 8.13 -1.53 -16.76
CA PHE A 158 7.94 -1.53 -15.33
C PHE A 158 9.25 -1.27 -14.57
N VAL A 159 10.33 -1.97 -14.91
CA VAL A 159 11.65 -1.77 -14.32
C VAL A 159 12.13 -0.34 -14.54
N GLN A 160 11.97 0.21 -15.75
CA GLN A 160 12.34 1.61 -16.03
C GLN A 160 11.55 2.61 -15.18
N ALA A 161 10.23 2.45 -15.07
CA ALA A 161 9.38 3.31 -14.24
C ALA A 161 9.77 3.22 -12.76
N LEU A 162 10.03 2.01 -12.27
CA LEU A 162 10.44 1.76 -10.89
C LEU A 162 11.82 2.35 -10.58
N SER A 163 12.81 2.15 -11.46
CA SER A 163 14.15 2.74 -11.31
C SER A 163 14.09 4.26 -11.30
N LYS A 164 13.30 4.88 -12.19
CA LYS A 164 13.10 6.34 -12.21
C LYS A 164 12.52 6.85 -10.88
N PHE A 165 11.54 6.15 -10.34
CA PHE A 165 10.99 6.46 -9.01
C PHE A 165 12.05 6.35 -7.92
N ILE A 166 12.81 5.25 -7.88
CA ILE A 166 13.84 4.99 -6.87
C ILE A 166 14.94 6.06 -6.90
N HIS A 167 15.41 6.43 -8.08
CA HIS A 167 16.39 7.52 -8.24
C HIS A 167 15.85 8.83 -7.65
N ALA A 168 14.63 9.23 -8.04
CA ALA A 168 14.03 10.46 -7.54
C ALA A 168 13.78 10.43 -6.02
N TYR A 169 13.43 9.27 -5.46
CA TYR A 169 13.26 9.07 -4.02
C TYR A 169 14.58 9.18 -3.24
N ASN A 170 15.62 8.51 -3.73
CA ASN A 170 16.95 8.55 -3.11
C ASN A 170 17.55 9.96 -3.16
N ASP A 171 17.46 10.63 -4.32
CA ASP A 171 17.96 12.00 -4.50
C ASP A 171 17.27 12.99 -3.54
N GLU A 172 15.94 12.90 -3.41
CA GLU A 172 15.19 13.71 -2.47
C GLU A 172 15.62 13.42 -1.02
N THR A 173 15.75 12.15 -0.66
CA THR A 173 16.15 11.72 0.69
C THR A 173 17.52 12.26 1.06
N THR A 174 18.51 12.12 0.18
CA THR A 174 19.86 12.67 0.39
C THR A 174 19.85 14.20 0.44
N ARG A 175 19.04 14.87 -0.40
CA ARG A 175 18.91 16.33 -0.37
C ARG A 175 18.36 16.82 0.96
N VAL A 176 17.32 16.17 1.49
CA VAL A 176 16.74 16.53 2.79
C VAL A 176 17.73 16.25 3.92
N GLN A 177 18.39 15.09 3.92
CA GLN A 177 19.43 14.76 4.90
C GLN A 177 20.56 15.80 4.94
N ARG A 178 21.02 16.27 3.78
CA ARG A 178 22.04 17.34 3.71
C ARG A 178 21.54 18.66 4.26
N ARG A 179 20.25 18.99 4.05
CA ARG A 179 19.64 20.22 4.55
C ARG A 179 19.41 20.19 6.07
N THR A 180 19.00 19.06 6.62
CA THR A 180 18.59 18.94 8.03
C THR A 180 19.64 18.30 8.94
N GLY A 181 20.67 17.67 8.37
CA GLY A 181 21.65 16.86 9.11
C GLY A 181 21.12 15.52 9.63
N LYS A 182 19.82 15.22 9.46
CA LYS A 182 19.13 14.02 9.97
C LYS A 182 18.58 13.19 8.80
N GLN A 183 18.77 11.87 8.83
CA GLN A 183 18.18 10.96 7.85
C GLN A 183 16.87 10.38 8.36
N PHE A 184 15.75 10.86 7.83
CA PHE A 184 14.41 10.41 8.25
C PHE A 184 13.87 9.22 7.44
N ARG A 185 14.51 8.90 6.32
CA ARG A 185 14.07 7.84 5.39
C ARG A 185 15.24 6.96 4.99
N SER A 186 15.02 5.65 4.96
CA SER A 186 16.01 4.72 4.41
C SER A 186 16.12 4.87 2.90
N LEU A 187 17.35 4.82 2.38
CA LEU A 187 17.62 4.77 0.95
C LEU A 187 17.29 3.37 0.42
N VAL A 188 16.86 3.30 -0.83
CA VAL A 188 16.72 2.04 -1.56
C VAL A 188 18.07 1.67 -2.18
N THR A 189 18.57 0.48 -1.89
CA THR A 189 19.86 -0.02 -2.38
C THR A 189 19.76 -0.63 -3.77
N MET A 190 20.90 -0.77 -4.46
CA MET A 190 20.94 -1.48 -5.74
C MET A 190 20.57 -2.97 -5.60
N ASP A 191 20.97 -3.61 -4.48
CA ASP A 191 20.57 -4.98 -4.14
C ASP A 191 19.04 -5.15 -4.09
N ALA A 192 18.30 -4.15 -3.60
CA ALA A 192 16.84 -4.20 -3.60
C ALA A 192 16.26 -4.18 -5.02
N VAL A 193 16.90 -3.47 -5.97
CA VAL A 193 16.51 -3.43 -7.38
C VAL A 193 16.80 -4.78 -8.04
N GLU A 194 17.98 -5.35 -7.82
CA GLU A 194 18.36 -6.66 -8.34
C GLU A 194 17.41 -7.77 -7.87
N LYS A 195 17.08 -7.78 -6.57
CA LYS A 195 16.08 -8.69 -5.99
C LYS A 195 14.73 -8.56 -6.68
N ILE A 196 14.30 -7.36 -7.04
CA ILE A 196 13.03 -7.14 -7.72
C ILE A 196 13.06 -7.57 -9.18
N VAL A 197 14.18 -7.39 -9.88
CA VAL A 197 14.35 -7.95 -11.23
C VAL A 197 14.24 -9.47 -11.20
N GLN A 198 14.89 -10.13 -10.24
CA GLN A 198 14.77 -11.58 -10.06
C GLN A 198 13.33 -12.02 -9.80
N LEU A 199 12.61 -11.31 -8.93
CA LEU A 199 11.20 -11.58 -8.66
C LEU A 199 10.31 -11.35 -9.89
N ILE A 200 10.61 -10.37 -10.75
CA ILE A 200 9.88 -10.13 -11.99
C ILE A 200 10.09 -11.27 -12.98
N ASP A 201 11.30 -11.81 -13.06
CA ASP A 201 11.61 -12.95 -13.92
C ASP A 201 10.86 -14.22 -13.47
N GLU A 202 10.63 -14.37 -12.15
CA GLU A 202 9.93 -15.53 -11.56
C GLU A 202 8.39 -15.38 -11.57
N TYR A 203 7.87 -14.20 -11.25
CA TYR A 203 6.44 -13.97 -10.97
C TYR A 203 5.73 -13.00 -11.92
N ASP A 204 6.41 -12.45 -12.92
CA ASP A 204 5.92 -11.38 -13.81
C ASP A 204 5.81 -9.98 -13.18
N SER A 205 5.98 -8.95 -14.02
CA SER A 205 5.97 -7.54 -13.58
C SER A 205 4.60 -7.06 -13.09
N LYS A 206 3.50 -7.63 -13.59
CA LYS A 206 2.15 -7.24 -13.19
C LYS A 206 1.86 -7.69 -11.76
N THR A 207 2.25 -8.92 -11.41
CA THR A 207 2.12 -9.45 -10.04
C THR A 207 2.95 -8.63 -9.06
N ILE A 208 4.23 -8.38 -9.37
CA ILE A 208 5.12 -7.58 -8.51
C ILE A 208 4.63 -6.15 -8.36
N CYS A 209 4.19 -5.50 -9.45
CA CYS A 209 3.65 -4.15 -9.41
C CYS A 209 2.39 -4.06 -8.54
N ASN A 210 1.44 -4.98 -8.72
CA ASN A 210 0.20 -5.00 -7.94
C ASN A 210 0.48 -5.12 -6.44
N LEU A 211 1.41 -5.99 -6.06
CA LEU A 211 1.82 -6.16 -4.67
C LEU A 211 2.56 -4.90 -4.16
N LEU A 212 3.48 -4.31 -4.93
CA LEU A 212 4.17 -3.08 -4.52
C LEU A 212 3.20 -1.92 -4.29
N VAL A 213 2.16 -1.80 -5.13
CA VAL A 213 1.11 -0.79 -4.94
C VAL A 213 0.25 -1.13 -3.72
N ALA A 214 -0.18 -2.37 -3.55
CA ALA A 214 -0.95 -2.78 -2.38
C ALA A 214 -0.21 -2.47 -1.06
N PHE A 215 1.04 -2.94 -0.94
CA PHE A 215 1.85 -2.79 0.27
C PHE A 215 2.46 -1.39 0.43
N GLY A 216 2.71 -0.69 -0.68
CA GLY A 216 3.18 0.70 -0.67
C GLY A 216 2.13 1.70 -0.20
N TYR A 217 0.84 1.35 -0.30
CA TYR A 217 -0.26 2.18 0.21
C TYR A 217 -0.89 1.63 1.50
N ALA A 218 -0.39 0.49 1.99
CA ALA A 218 -0.76 -0.08 3.28
C ALA A 218 -0.03 0.63 4.43
N ARG A 219 -0.63 0.63 5.62
CA ARG A 219 -0.06 1.22 6.82
C ARG A 219 -0.64 0.60 8.09
N ASP A 220 0.22 0.10 8.97
CA ASP A 220 -0.15 -0.31 10.33
C ASP A 220 -0.14 0.86 11.32
N GLN A 221 -0.94 0.76 12.38
CA GLN A 221 -0.97 1.76 13.45
C GLN A 221 0.37 1.89 14.20
N ARG A 222 1.24 0.86 14.20
CA ARG A 222 2.61 0.97 14.75
C ARG A 222 3.53 1.91 13.96
N ALA A 223 3.17 2.24 12.72
CA ALA A 223 3.79 3.36 12.00
C ALA A 223 3.37 4.74 12.55
N LYS A 224 2.64 4.79 13.68
CA LYS A 224 2.51 6.00 14.51
C LYS A 224 3.77 6.26 15.31
N GLU A 225 4.48 5.25 15.82
CA GLU A 225 5.66 5.46 16.67
C GLU A 225 6.83 6.13 15.89
N GLY A 226 6.99 5.79 14.61
CA GLY A 226 7.96 6.48 13.73
C GLY A 226 7.51 7.85 13.22
N VAL A 227 6.23 8.20 13.36
CA VAL A 227 5.69 9.54 13.04
C VAL A 227 5.72 10.42 14.29
N GLU A 228 5.38 9.88 15.47
CA GLU A 228 5.50 10.53 16.77
C GLU A 228 6.97 10.82 17.12
N ALA A 229 7.90 9.89 16.85
CA ALA A 229 9.34 10.15 17.04
C ALA A 229 9.87 11.30 16.16
N GLU A 230 9.26 11.55 15.00
CA GLU A 230 9.66 12.63 14.10
C GLU A 230 8.93 13.95 14.40
N GLU A 231 7.66 13.90 14.86
CA GLU A 231 6.90 15.04 15.38
C GLU A 231 7.52 15.62 16.65
N ILE A 232 7.93 14.76 17.60
CA ILE A 232 8.68 15.16 18.81
C ILE A 232 9.99 15.87 18.44
N LEU A 233 10.68 15.44 17.38
CA LEU A 233 11.91 16.08 16.93
C LEU A 233 11.70 17.40 16.19
N GLN A 234 10.54 17.60 15.54
CA GLN A 234 10.18 18.86 14.89
C GLN A 234 9.74 19.93 15.88
N GLU A 235 9.05 19.57 16.96
CA GLU A 235 8.71 20.50 18.04
C GLU A 235 9.98 21.05 18.73
N ILE A 236 10.96 20.18 19.01
CA ILE A 236 12.25 20.56 19.60
C ILE A 236 13.03 21.55 18.69
N ASP A 237 13.05 21.33 17.38
CA ASP A 237 13.74 22.24 16.44
C ASP A 237 12.98 23.58 16.28
N SER A 238 11.66 23.62 16.52
CA SER A 238 10.86 24.85 16.48
C SER A 238 11.02 25.74 17.73
N GLU A 239 11.24 25.14 18.90
CA GLU A 239 11.53 25.86 20.15
C GLU A 239 12.97 26.39 20.20
N ALA A 240 13.92 25.75 19.50
CA ALA A 240 15.32 26.16 19.45
C ALA A 240 15.60 27.41 18.57
N THR A 241 14.58 27.93 17.87
CA THR A 241 14.71 29.10 16.97
C THR A 241 14.00 30.36 17.51
N VAL A 242 13.54 30.35 18.77
CA VAL A 242 12.94 31.51 19.47
C VAL A 242 13.92 32.09 20.50
#